data_AF-A0A8S2TH29-F1
#
_entry.id   AF-A0A8S2TH29-F1
#
_cell.length_a   1.000
_cell.length_b   1.000
_cell.length_c   1.000
_cell.angle_alpha   90.00
_cell.angle_beta   90.00
_cell.angle_gamma   90.00
#
_symmetry.space_group_name_H-M   'P 1'
#
loop_
_entity.id
_entity.type
_entity.pdbx_description
1 polymer ?
#
loop_
_entity_poly.entity_id
_entity_poly.type
_entity_poly.pdbx_seq_one_letter_code
_entity_poly.pdbx_strand_id
1 'polypeptide(L)'
;MKDGNPFESFWNELHIDFIDTVAYQLNYDEYSIDQWNRLFPSVHYTVIALKGAPASFPMEARYRSLQQYMTWSENIINEVQQHQN
;
A
#
# COMPACT_ATOMS: atom_id res chain seq x y z
N MET A 1 7.64 5.29 -11.85
CA MET A 1 7.40 4.40 -10.69
C MET A 1 8.68 4.09 -9.90
N LYS A 2 9.86 4.07 -10.53
CA LYS A 2 11.11 3.55 -9.96
C LYS A 2 12.17 4.65 -9.72
N ASP A 3 11.77 5.91 -9.67
CA ASP A 3 12.73 7.02 -9.57
C ASP A 3 13.20 7.18 -8.11
N GLY A 4 14.46 6.85 -7.87
CA GLY A 4 15.15 7.04 -6.60
C GLY A 4 14.83 6.00 -5.52
N ASN A 5 15.54 6.11 -4.40
CA ASN A 5 15.35 5.25 -3.22
C ASN A 5 14.14 5.76 -2.39
N PRO A 6 13.20 4.90 -1.92
CA PRO A 6 13.20 3.43 -1.97
C PRO A 6 12.50 2.81 -3.17
N PHE A 7 11.95 3.62 -4.06
CA PHE A 7 11.05 3.19 -5.13
C PHE A 7 11.73 2.26 -6.15
N GLU A 8 12.97 2.56 -6.53
CA GLU A 8 13.73 1.74 -7.46
C GLU A 8 13.94 0.32 -6.91
N SER A 9 14.54 0.23 -5.73
CA SER A 9 14.87 -1.05 -5.08
C SER A 9 13.62 -1.88 -4.84
N PHE A 10 12.53 -1.29 -4.33
CA PHE A 10 11.29 -2.01 -4.06
C PHE A 10 10.77 -2.78 -5.28
N TRP A 11 10.71 -2.14 -6.45
CA TRP A 11 10.21 -2.80 -7.67
C TRP A 11 11.27 -3.70 -8.34
N ASN A 12 12.56 -3.39 -8.20
CA ASN A 12 13.65 -4.22 -8.73
C ASN A 12 13.74 -5.58 -8.03
N GLU A 13 13.55 -5.63 -6.70
CA GLU A 13 13.53 -6.88 -5.93
C GLU A 13 12.40 -7.83 -6.37
N LEU A 14 11.31 -7.28 -6.90
CA LEU A 14 10.19 -8.06 -7.46
C LEU A 14 10.34 -8.34 -8.96
N HIS A 15 11.42 -7.86 -9.58
CA HIS A 15 11.66 -7.92 -11.03
C HIS A 15 10.51 -7.31 -11.86
N ILE A 16 9.95 -6.20 -11.39
CA ILE A 16 8.84 -5.50 -12.05
C ILE A 16 9.34 -4.26 -12.79
N ASP A 17 8.93 -4.16 -14.06
CA ASP A 17 9.04 -2.96 -14.89
C ASP A 17 7.64 -2.52 -15.36
N PHE A 18 7.50 -1.21 -15.57
CA PHE A 18 6.23 -0.60 -15.99
C PHE A 18 6.36 -0.10 -17.42
N ILE A 19 5.49 -0.59 -18.30
CA ILE A 19 5.49 -0.22 -19.73
C ILE A 19 4.74 1.08 -20.02
N ASP A 20 3.88 1.53 -19.09
CA ASP A 20 3.07 2.73 -19.23
C ASP A 20 2.78 3.36 -17.86
N THR A 21 2.31 4.60 -17.85
CA THR A 21 1.90 5.35 -16.66
C THR A 21 0.63 6.12 -16.94
N VAL A 22 -0.37 5.96 -16.07
CA VAL A 22 -1.63 6.71 -16.14
C VAL A 22 -1.64 7.76 -15.03
N ALA A 23 -1.78 9.03 -15.40
CA ALA A 23 -1.97 10.11 -14.43
C ALA A 23 -3.41 10.14 -13.93
N TYR A 24 -3.62 10.42 -12.64
CA TYR A 24 -4.94 10.57 -12.03
C TYR A 24 -4.93 11.66 -10.96
N GLN A 25 -6.11 12.19 -10.67
CA GLN A 25 -6.33 13.17 -9.60
C GLN A 25 -7.57 12.73 -8.82
N LEU A 26 -7.35 11.90 -7.80
CA LEU A 26 -8.39 11.33 -6.95
C LEU A 26 -7.93 11.35 -5.49
N ASN A 27 -8.87 11.49 -4.57
CA ASN A 27 -8.60 11.25 -3.14
C ASN A 27 -8.72 9.75 -2.83
N TYR A 28 -8.11 9.33 -1.73
CA TYR A 28 -8.20 7.95 -1.23
C TYR A 28 -9.26 7.78 -0.14
N ASP A 29 -10.24 8.69 -0.08
CA ASP A 29 -11.35 8.64 0.86
C ASP A 29 -12.54 7.84 0.30
N GLU A 30 -13.46 7.50 1.19
CA GLU A 30 -14.68 6.75 0.87
C GLU A 30 -15.60 7.48 -0.12
N TYR A 31 -15.53 8.81 -0.18
CA TYR A 31 -16.33 9.62 -1.09
C TYR A 31 -15.85 9.52 -2.56
N SER A 32 -14.62 9.07 -2.77
CA SER A 32 -14.01 8.96 -4.10
C SER A 32 -14.19 7.58 -4.74
N ILE A 33 -14.81 6.61 -4.06
CA ILE A 33 -14.94 5.21 -4.51
C ILE A 33 -15.57 5.12 -5.90
N ASP A 34 -16.67 5.83 -6.14
CA ASP A 34 -17.36 5.80 -7.44
C ASP A 34 -16.49 6.38 -8.57
N GLN A 35 -15.64 7.35 -8.26
CA GLN A 35 -14.72 7.94 -9.23
C GLN A 35 -13.60 6.96 -9.58
N TRP A 36 -13.04 6.27 -8.56
CA TRP A 36 -12.08 5.19 -8.76
C TRP A 36 -12.64 4.07 -9.63
N ASN A 37 -13.83 3.57 -9.31
CA ASN A 37 -14.46 2.48 -10.05
C ASN A 37 -14.78 2.86 -11.51
N ARG A 38 -15.15 4.13 -11.76
CA ARG A 38 -15.43 4.62 -13.11
C ARG A 38 -14.16 4.82 -13.94
N LEU A 39 -13.09 5.33 -13.35
CA LEU A 39 -11.84 5.61 -14.07
C LEU A 39 -10.98 4.35 -14.25
N PHE A 40 -11.02 3.44 -13.28
CA PHE A 40 -10.24 2.22 -13.25
C PHE A 40 -11.13 0.98 -13.08
N PRO A 41 -12.07 0.72 -14.01
CA PRO A 41 -12.93 -0.46 -13.92
C PRO A 41 -12.07 -1.73 -14.04
N SER A 42 -12.34 -2.71 -13.17
CA SER A 42 -11.53 -3.93 -13.05
C SER A 42 -11.46 -4.77 -14.33
N VAL A 43 -12.44 -4.65 -15.23
CA VAL A 43 -12.42 -5.30 -16.56
C VAL A 43 -11.30 -4.79 -17.47
N HIS A 44 -10.84 -3.56 -17.27
CA HIS A 44 -9.74 -2.94 -18.03
C HIS A 44 -8.47 -2.78 -17.19
N TYR A 45 -8.61 -2.56 -15.88
CA TYR A 45 -7.51 -2.37 -14.94
C TYR A 45 -7.50 -3.48 -13.89
N THR A 46 -7.06 -4.67 -14.29
CA THR A 46 -7.00 -5.85 -13.41
C THR A 46 -6.06 -5.67 -12.22
N VAL A 47 -5.00 -4.86 -12.41
CA VAL A 47 -4.02 -4.50 -11.37
C VAL A 47 -3.84 -3.00 -11.35
N ILE A 48 -4.12 -2.37 -10.21
CA ILE A 48 -3.80 -0.96 -9.97
C ILE A 48 -2.53 -0.90 -9.12
N ALA A 49 -1.40 -0.62 -9.76
CA ALA A 49 -0.11 -0.45 -9.09
C ALA A 49 0.19 1.04 -8.89
N LEU A 50 0.36 1.45 -7.62
CA LEU A 50 0.57 2.86 -7.25
C LEU A 50 2.00 3.09 -6.73
N LYS A 51 2.52 4.31 -6.95
CA LYS A 51 3.90 4.66 -6.56
C LYS A 51 4.11 4.62 -5.04
N GLY A 52 3.05 4.83 -4.25
CA GLY A 52 3.07 4.79 -2.80
C GLY A 52 1.74 4.34 -2.23
N ALA A 53 1.66 4.23 -0.91
CA ALA A 53 0.44 3.79 -0.22
C ALA A 53 -0.74 4.74 -0.50
N PRO A 54 -1.91 4.23 -0.93
CA PRO A 54 -3.12 5.03 -1.12
C PRO A 54 -3.82 5.30 0.21
N ALA A 55 -3.16 6.04 1.11
CA ALA A 55 -3.65 6.31 2.44
C ALA A 55 -3.20 7.70 2.93
N SER A 56 -3.93 8.26 3.87
CA SER A 56 -3.56 9.50 4.55
C SER A 56 -2.45 9.27 5.57
N PHE A 57 -1.59 10.29 5.74
CA PHE A 57 -0.66 10.38 6.85
C PHE A 57 -0.84 11.71 7.58
N PRO A 58 -1.00 11.71 8.92
CA PRO A 58 -1.15 10.55 9.80
C PRO A 58 -2.47 9.80 9.56
N MET A 59 -2.56 8.56 10.05
CA MET A 59 -3.78 7.77 9.89
C MET A 59 -4.95 8.39 10.68
N GLU A 60 -6.10 8.52 10.01
CA GLU A 60 -7.34 8.99 10.62
C GLU A 60 -7.77 8.11 11.80
N ALA A 61 -8.31 8.74 12.83
CA ALA A 61 -8.65 8.08 14.09
C ALA A 61 -9.60 6.87 13.90
N ARG A 62 -10.56 6.97 12.97
CA ARG A 62 -11.53 5.91 12.67
C ARG A 62 -10.90 4.60 12.17
N TYR A 63 -9.71 4.66 11.56
CA TYR A 63 -9.02 3.49 11.03
C TYR A 63 -8.01 2.89 12.01
N ARG A 64 -7.73 3.53 13.15
CA ARG A 64 -6.74 3.02 14.12
C ARG A 64 -7.13 1.68 14.74
N SER A 65 -8.43 1.39 14.84
CA SER A 65 -8.92 0.10 15.31
C SER A 65 -8.53 -1.06 14.38
N LEU A 66 -8.16 -0.79 13.12
CA LEU A 66 -7.68 -1.82 12.18
C LEU A 66 -6.32 -2.41 12.60
N GLN A 67 -5.58 -1.74 13.49
CA GLN A 67 -4.33 -2.27 14.05
C GLN A 67 -4.52 -3.66 14.70
N GLN A 68 -5.73 -3.99 15.16
CA GLN A 68 -6.06 -5.30 15.71
C GLN A 68 -5.81 -6.47 14.75
N TYR A 69 -5.77 -6.21 13.44
CA TYR A 69 -5.50 -7.22 12.42
C TYR A 69 -4.00 -7.42 12.16
N MET A 70 -3.13 -6.58 12.72
CA MET A 70 -1.68 -6.71 12.61
C MET A 70 -1.15 -7.48 13.81
N THR A 71 -1.05 -8.80 13.67
CA THR A 71 -0.49 -9.68 14.70
C THR A 71 1.01 -9.85 14.50
N TRP A 72 1.78 -9.85 15.59
CA TRP A 72 3.21 -10.16 15.55
C TRP A 72 3.46 -11.58 15.05
N SER A 73 4.51 -11.76 14.25
CA SER A 73 4.94 -13.09 13.80
C SER A 73 5.55 -13.89 14.95
N GLU A 74 5.57 -15.21 14.82
CA GLU A 74 6.19 -16.10 15.82
C GLU A 74 7.67 -15.74 16.07
N ASN A 75 8.41 -15.34 15.04
CA ASN A 75 9.80 -14.91 15.17
C ASN A 75 9.94 -13.73 16.14
N ILE A 76 9.08 -12.71 16.01
CA ILE A 76 9.11 -11.54 16.89
C ILE A 76 8.70 -11.94 18.32
N ILE A 77 7.69 -12.79 18.46
CA ILE A 77 7.25 -13.28 19.77
C ILE A 77 8.38 -14.06 20.47
N ASN A 78 9.11 -14.90 19.73
CA ASN A 78 10.24 -15.68 20.25
C ASN A 78 11.39 -14.77 20.67
N GLU A 79 11.72 -13.75 19.89
CA GLU A 79 12.76 -12.77 20.22
C GLU A 79 12.40 -12.00 21.51
N VAL A 80 11.14 -11.59 21.66
CA VAL A 80 10.67 -10.95 22.90
C VAL A 80 10.89 -11.85 24.12
N GLN A 81 10.58 -13.14 24.02
CA GLN A 81 10.77 -14.08 25.14
C GLN A 81 12.25 -14.28 25.50
N GLN A 82 13.14 -14.25 24.51
CA GLN A 82 14.59 -14.38 24.73
C GLN A 82 15.20 -13.18 25.44
N HIS A 83 14.67 -11.98 25.21
CA HIS A 83 15.19 -10.73 25.78
C HIS A 83 14.44 -10.23 27.02
N GLN A 84 13.46 -10.99 27.52
CA GLN A 84 12.74 -10.68 28.77
C GLN A 84 13.39 -11.28 30.03
N ASN A 85 14.45 -12.10 29.87
CA ASN A 85 15.25 -12.69 30.96
C ASN A 85 16.60 -12.00 31.11
#